data_AF-A0A2Z5PGL8-F1
#
_entry.id   AF-A0A2Z5PGL8-F1
#
_cell.length_a   1.000
_cell.length_b   1.000
_cell.length_c   1.000
_cell.angle_alpha   90.00
_cell.angle_beta   90.00
_cell.angle_gamma   90.00
#
_symmetry.space_group_name_H-M   'P 1'
#
loop_
_entity.id
_entity.type
_entity.pdbx_description
1 polymer ?
#
loop_
_entity_poly.entity_id
_entity_poly.type
_entity_poly.pdbx_seq_one_letter_code
_entity_poly.pdbx_strand_id
1 'polypeptide(L)'
;MGAGLGKFMAAAVFPVGLILIILTGMELVTGDMMLLPVAVFQRKASYAQLIKVWIYVYIGNLIGSLIYASMMAFGPLRSFDSATGEAAVNAFGQSAINTAQAKVLPYMAAGSMGWLAALVKGIGCNWLVNLAVIGSMASTSILGKFFMIWFPIMAFVATGFEHCVANMYFIPTGMMLGATVSVADWWLWNIIPVTLGNIIGAVVFVAMIYQFAYGKKI
;
A
#
# COMPACT_ATOMS: atom_id res chain seq x y z
N MET A 1 18.36 -15.56 -13.32
CA MET A 1 18.34 -15.14 -11.89
C MET A 1 17.17 -15.85 -11.21
N GLY A 2 17.38 -16.46 -10.04
CA GLY A 2 16.30 -17.21 -9.36
C GLY A 2 15.14 -16.31 -8.92
N ALA A 3 13.93 -16.86 -8.80
CA ALA A 3 12.71 -16.12 -8.44
C ALA A 3 12.82 -15.32 -7.13
N GLY A 4 13.67 -15.76 -6.18
CA GLY A 4 13.93 -15.05 -4.93
C GLY A 4 14.68 -13.73 -5.11
N LEU A 5 15.64 -13.66 -6.03
CA LEU A 5 16.44 -12.44 -6.24
C LEU A 5 15.63 -11.34 -6.93
N GLY A 6 14.76 -11.70 -7.88
CA GLY A 6 13.84 -10.75 -8.52
C GLY A 6 12.86 -10.11 -7.52
N LYS A 7 12.29 -10.92 -6.61
CA LYS A 7 11.42 -10.43 -5.53
C LYS A 7 12.17 -9.50 -4.57
N PHE A 8 13.40 -9.85 -4.21
CA PHE A 8 14.23 -9.02 -3.34
C PHE A 8 14.55 -7.66 -3.99
N MET A 9 14.93 -7.62 -5.26
CA MET A 9 15.21 -6.36 -5.95
C MET A 9 13.96 -5.47 -6.06
N ALA A 10 12.80 -6.06 -6.40
CA ALA A 10 11.53 -5.32 -6.41
C ALA A 10 11.18 -4.76 -5.03
N ALA A 11 11.38 -5.56 -3.97
CA ALA A 11 11.17 -5.13 -2.60
C ALA A 11 12.15 -4.01 -2.17
N ALA A 12 13.40 -4.04 -2.65
CA ALA A 12 14.40 -3.03 -2.33
C ALA A 12 14.08 -1.66 -2.94
N VAL A 13 13.47 -1.60 -4.13
CA VAL A 13 13.13 -0.31 -4.78
C VAL A 13 11.76 0.23 -4.40
N PHE A 14 10.88 -0.59 -3.83
CA PHE A 14 9.54 -0.20 -3.42
C PHE A 14 9.45 0.96 -2.40
N PRO A 15 10.37 1.13 -1.42
CA PRO A 15 10.25 2.15 -0.38
C PRO A 15 10.24 3.60 -0.86
N VAL A 16 10.65 3.86 -2.11
CA VAL A 16 10.75 5.21 -2.69
C VAL A 16 9.44 6.00 -2.51
N GLY A 17 8.28 5.36 -2.65
CA GLY A 17 6.99 6.03 -2.49
C GLY A 17 6.80 6.64 -1.09
N LEU A 18 7.01 5.87 -0.03
CA LEU A 18 6.84 6.36 1.35
C LEU A 18 7.94 7.38 1.73
N ILE A 19 9.16 7.20 1.22
CA ILE A 19 10.24 8.17 1.43
C ILE A 19 9.85 9.54 0.86
N LEU A 20 9.32 9.58 -0.37
CA LEU A 20 8.88 10.82 -0.98
C LEU A 20 7.73 11.46 -0.21
N ILE A 21 6.73 10.68 0.20
CA ILE A 21 5.58 11.16 0.99
C ILE A 21 6.06 11.84 2.27
N ILE A 22 6.93 11.17 3.05
CA ILE A 22 7.44 11.72 4.31
C ILE A 22 8.31 12.96 4.10
N LEU A 23 9.17 12.97 3.07
CA LEU A 23 10.06 14.11 2.81
C LEU A 23 9.35 15.32 2.20
N THR A 24 8.26 15.10 1.48
CA THR A 24 7.47 16.18 0.86
C THR A 24 6.32 16.65 1.74
N GLY A 25 6.03 15.96 2.85
CA GLY A 25 4.93 16.30 3.75
C GLY A 25 3.54 16.02 3.14
N MET A 26 3.46 15.07 2.21
CA MET A 26 2.19 14.63 1.62
C MET A 26 1.48 13.62 2.52
N GLU A 27 0.18 13.43 2.30
CA GLU A 27 -0.66 12.56 3.14
C GLU A 27 -0.81 11.15 2.54
N LEU A 28 -0.75 10.14 3.43
CA LEU A 28 -0.95 8.74 3.09
C LEU A 28 -1.82 8.08 4.15
N VAL A 29 -2.98 7.57 3.71
CA VAL A 29 -4.01 7.08 4.63
C VAL A 29 -3.49 5.99 5.57
N THR A 30 -2.58 5.13 5.11
CA THR A 30 -2.02 4.04 5.93
C THR A 30 -1.10 4.51 7.06
N GLY A 31 -0.46 5.68 6.92
CA GLY A 31 0.22 6.36 8.02
C GLY A 31 -0.76 7.08 8.96
N ASP A 32 -1.80 7.71 8.40
CA ASP A 32 -2.85 8.39 9.17
C ASP A 32 -3.69 7.43 10.01
N MET A 33 -3.76 6.16 9.60
CA MET A 33 -4.39 5.08 10.34
C MET A 33 -3.77 4.84 11.72
N MET A 34 -2.58 5.39 12.00
CA MET A 34 -1.97 5.40 13.33
C MET A 34 -1.99 6.79 13.97
N LEU A 35 -1.56 7.82 13.23
CA LEU A 35 -1.36 9.17 13.79
C LEU A 35 -2.67 9.76 14.34
N LEU A 36 -3.77 9.62 13.61
CA LEU A 36 -5.06 10.18 14.01
C LEU A 36 -5.69 9.45 15.20
N PRO A 37 -5.69 8.10 15.28
CA PRO A 37 -6.11 7.41 16.50
C PRO A 37 -5.33 7.84 17.74
N VAL A 38 -4.00 8.02 17.66
CA VAL A 38 -3.21 8.52 18.80
C VAL A 38 -3.68 9.92 19.21
N ALA A 39 -3.93 10.82 18.25
CA ALA A 39 -4.46 12.15 18.54
C ALA A 39 -5.85 12.10 19.20
N VAL A 40 -6.72 11.18 18.79
CA VAL A 40 -8.04 10.97 19.41
C VAL A 40 -7.90 10.41 20.83
N PHE A 41 -7.01 9.44 21.05
CA PHE A 41 -6.74 8.88 22.40
C PHE A 41 -6.22 9.95 23.37
N GLN A 42 -5.48 10.92 22.86
CA GLN A 42 -4.99 12.08 23.61
C GLN A 42 -6.00 13.23 23.69
N ARG A 43 -7.23 13.06 23.19
CA ARG A 43 -8.29 14.09 23.15
C ARG A 43 -7.90 15.36 22.38
N LYS A 44 -6.93 15.27 21.47
CA LYS A 44 -6.48 16.35 20.58
C LYS A 44 -7.31 16.42 19.29
N ALA A 45 -8.08 15.37 18.99
CA ALA A 45 -9.01 15.30 17.86
C ALA A 45 -10.27 14.51 18.24
N SER A 46 -11.35 14.70 17.48
CA SER A 46 -12.58 13.92 17.59
C SER A 46 -12.60 12.72 16.64
N TYR A 47 -13.38 11.69 16.96
CA TYR A 47 -13.62 10.55 16.06
C TYR A 47 -14.21 10.98 14.72
N ALA A 48 -15.06 12.02 14.71
CA ALA A 48 -15.63 12.57 13.46
C ALA A 48 -14.55 13.19 12.56
N GLN A 49 -13.60 13.92 13.13
CA GLN A 49 -12.46 14.46 12.37
C GLN A 49 -11.56 13.35 11.83
N LEU A 50 -11.30 12.31 12.63
CA LEU A 50 -10.53 11.14 12.20
C LEU A 50 -11.15 10.48 10.98
N ILE A 51 -12.45 10.13 11.04
CA ILE A 51 -13.15 9.48 9.93
C ILE A 51 -13.15 10.38 8.69
N LYS A 52 -13.39 11.68 8.88
CA LYS A 52 -13.38 12.66 7.79
C LYS A 52 -12.04 12.67 7.06
N VAL A 53 -10.92 12.79 7.79
CA VAL A 53 -9.59 12.81 7.18
C VAL A 53 -9.28 11.48 6.49
N TRP A 54 -9.56 10.34 7.14
CA TRP A 54 -9.37 9.04 6.50
C TRP A 54 -10.10 8.93 5.17
N ILE A 55 -11.36 9.38 5.08
CA ILE A 55 -12.12 9.35 3.83
C ILE A 55 -11.47 10.24 2.75
N TYR A 56 -11.13 11.49 3.07
CA TYR A 56 -10.54 12.40 2.08
C TYR A 56 -9.18 11.92 1.58
N VAL A 57 -8.29 11.47 2.47
CA VAL A 57 -6.96 10.99 2.09
C VAL A 57 -7.07 9.67 1.32
N TYR A 58 -7.97 8.76 1.72
CA TYR A 58 -8.20 7.50 1.00
C TYR A 58 -8.68 7.74 -0.44
N ILE A 59 -9.64 8.66 -0.62
CA ILE A 59 -10.13 9.04 -1.95
C ILE A 59 -9.02 9.72 -2.76
N GLY A 60 -8.26 10.64 -2.16
CA GLY A 60 -7.12 11.28 -2.82
C GLY A 60 -6.05 10.29 -3.26
N ASN A 61 -5.70 9.33 -2.39
CA ASN A 61 -4.76 8.25 -2.70
C ASN A 61 -5.31 7.34 -3.82
N LEU A 62 -6.60 7.03 -3.82
CA LEU A 62 -7.24 6.26 -4.89
C LEU A 62 -7.18 7.00 -6.23
N ILE A 63 -7.57 8.27 -6.27
CA ILE A 63 -7.54 9.09 -7.49
C ILE A 63 -6.11 9.18 -8.03
N GLY A 64 -5.14 9.51 -7.18
CA GLY A 64 -3.72 9.57 -7.59
C GLY A 64 -3.20 8.23 -8.12
N SER A 65 -3.58 7.13 -7.47
CA SER A 65 -3.21 5.78 -7.91
C SER A 65 -3.80 5.43 -9.27
N LEU A 66 -5.06 5.80 -9.54
CA LEU A 66 -5.73 5.57 -10.82
C LEU A 66 -5.14 6.41 -11.95
N ILE A 67 -4.78 7.68 -11.67
CA ILE A 67 -4.09 8.54 -12.63
C ILE A 67 -2.75 7.91 -13.01
N TYR A 68 -1.95 7.52 -12.02
CA TYR A 68 -0.65 6.91 -12.28
C TYR A 68 -0.78 5.53 -12.95
N ALA A 69 -1.75 4.71 -12.55
CA ALA A 69 -2.07 3.44 -13.22
C ALA A 69 -2.39 3.65 -14.71
N SER A 70 -3.15 4.69 -15.05
CA SER A 70 -3.47 5.03 -16.43
C SER A 70 -2.21 5.45 -17.21
N MET A 71 -1.37 6.31 -16.63
CA MET A 71 -0.10 6.70 -17.25
C MET A 71 0.79 5.49 -17.55
N MET A 72 0.84 4.53 -16.62
CA MET A 72 1.64 3.32 -16.77
C MET A 72 1.05 2.37 -17.83
N ALA A 73 -0.26 2.13 -17.79
CA ALA A 73 -0.96 1.20 -18.67
C ALA A 73 -1.01 1.66 -20.14
N PHE A 74 -1.08 2.97 -20.38
CA PHE A 74 -1.11 3.55 -21.73
C PHE A 74 0.26 4.03 -22.23
N GLY A 75 1.29 4.00 -21.38
CA GLY A 75 2.66 4.39 -21.75
C GLY A 75 3.66 3.24 -21.53
N PRO A 76 4.48 3.27 -20.45
CA PRO A 76 5.62 2.36 -20.25
C PRO A 76 5.32 0.85 -20.32
N LEU A 77 4.09 0.43 -20.06
CA LEU A 77 3.71 -0.99 -20.04
C LEU A 77 3.27 -1.52 -21.41
N ARG A 78 3.37 -0.68 -22.46
CA ARG A 78 3.14 -1.06 -23.85
C ARG A 78 4.39 -0.84 -24.70
N SER A 79 4.47 -1.58 -25.79
CA SER A 79 5.39 -1.35 -26.89
C SER A 79 4.57 -0.91 -28.10
N PHE A 80 5.10 0.04 -28.86
CA PHE A 80 4.45 0.60 -30.03
C PHE A 80 5.22 0.15 -31.27
N ASP A 81 4.53 -0.48 -32.20
CA ASP A 81 5.10 -0.82 -33.49
C ASP A 81 5.08 0.43 -34.39
N SER A 82 6.26 0.88 -34.80
CA SER A 82 6.40 2.08 -35.64
C SER A 82 5.88 1.90 -37.07
N ALA A 83 5.75 0.66 -37.56
CA ALA A 83 5.27 0.36 -38.90
C ALA A 83 3.74 0.22 -38.95
N THR A 84 3.11 -0.35 -37.93
CA THR A 84 1.64 -0.55 -37.90
C THR A 84 0.90 0.47 -37.03
N GLY A 85 1.60 1.17 -36.14
CA GLY A 85 1.00 2.06 -35.14
C GLY A 85 0.27 1.30 -34.01
N GLU A 86 0.37 -0.03 -33.98
CA GLU A 86 -0.30 -0.84 -32.97
C GLU A 86 0.44 -0.81 -31.63
N ALA A 87 -0.33 -0.84 -30.55
CA ALA A 87 0.19 -0.85 -29.19
C ALA A 87 -0.07 -2.21 -28.52
N ALA A 88 0.99 -2.97 -28.27
CA ALA A 88 0.92 -4.26 -27.60
C ALA A 88 1.41 -4.18 -26.15
N VAL A 89 0.88 -5.02 -25.27
CA VAL A 89 1.38 -5.17 -23.89
C VAL A 89 2.80 -5.74 -23.95
N ASN A 90 3.76 -5.09 -23.29
CA ASN A 90 5.14 -5.56 -23.26
C ASN A 90 5.41 -6.50 -22.06
N ALA A 91 6.63 -6.98 -21.89
CA ALA A 91 6.99 -7.91 -20.80
C ALA A 91 6.72 -7.33 -19.39
N PHE A 92 6.87 -6.01 -19.21
CA PHE A 92 6.55 -5.34 -17.95
C PHE A 92 5.04 -5.24 -17.74
N GLY A 93 4.28 -4.95 -18.80
CA GLY A 93 2.83 -4.95 -18.77
C GLY A 93 2.25 -6.34 -18.46
N GLN A 94 2.84 -7.41 -19.01
CA GLN A 94 2.47 -8.77 -18.66
C GLN A 94 2.71 -9.07 -17.17
N SER A 95 3.79 -8.54 -16.59
CA SER A 95 4.07 -8.65 -15.16
C SER A 95 3.03 -7.91 -14.31
N ALA A 96 2.51 -6.77 -14.78
CA ALA A 96 1.44 -6.03 -14.13
C ALA A 96 0.10 -6.80 -14.17
N ILE A 97 -0.24 -7.43 -15.29
CA ILE A 97 -1.41 -8.33 -15.42
C ILE A 97 -1.32 -9.46 -14.39
N ASN A 98 -0.17 -10.15 -14.36
CA ASN A 98 0.07 -11.25 -13.43
C ASN A 98 -0.02 -10.80 -11.97
N THR A 99 0.47 -9.58 -11.67
CA THR A 99 0.40 -9.00 -10.31
C THR A 99 -1.04 -8.72 -9.89
N ALA A 100 -1.86 -8.14 -10.77
CA ALA A 100 -3.26 -7.88 -10.48
C ALA A 100 -4.04 -9.18 -10.21
N GLN A 101 -3.84 -10.20 -11.05
CA GLN A 101 -4.46 -11.51 -10.86
C GLN A 101 -4.00 -12.19 -9.56
N ALA A 102 -2.69 -12.16 -9.26
CA ALA A 102 -2.13 -12.77 -8.05
C ALA A 102 -2.64 -12.11 -6.75
N LYS A 103 -3.06 -10.84 -6.82
CA LYS A 103 -3.61 -10.09 -5.68
C LYS A 103 -5.10 -10.29 -5.46
N VAL A 104 -5.80 -11.01 -6.33
CA VAL A 104 -7.27 -11.15 -6.28
C VAL A 104 -7.70 -12.61 -6.41
N LEU A 105 -7.30 -13.28 -7.50
CA LEU A 105 -7.82 -14.60 -7.86
C LEU A 105 -7.53 -15.68 -6.80
N PRO A 106 -6.34 -15.76 -6.17
CA PRO A 106 -6.09 -16.73 -5.11
C PRO A 106 -6.97 -16.51 -3.88
N TYR A 107 -7.26 -15.26 -3.53
CA TYR A 107 -8.13 -14.93 -2.39
C TYR A 107 -9.58 -15.32 -2.68
N MET A 108 -10.06 -15.02 -3.90
CA MET A 108 -11.38 -15.44 -4.35
C MET A 108 -11.54 -16.95 -4.39
N ALA A 109 -10.57 -17.68 -4.96
CA ALA A 109 -10.60 -19.13 -5.04
C ALA A 109 -10.59 -19.81 -3.66
N ALA A 110 -9.93 -19.21 -2.67
CA ALA A 110 -9.87 -19.71 -1.30
C ALA A 110 -11.04 -19.27 -0.40
N GLY A 111 -12.01 -18.50 -0.92
CA GLY A 111 -13.21 -18.10 -0.19
C GLY A 111 -12.89 -17.35 1.11
N SER A 112 -13.60 -17.70 2.20
CA SER A 112 -13.41 -17.07 3.52
C SER A 112 -11.97 -17.14 4.02
N MET A 113 -11.24 -18.22 3.69
CA MET A 113 -9.83 -18.34 4.05
C MET A 113 -8.96 -17.37 3.24
N GLY A 114 -9.25 -17.19 1.95
CA GLY A 114 -8.58 -16.18 1.14
C GLY A 114 -8.82 -14.76 1.65
N TRP A 115 -10.05 -14.47 2.07
CA TRP A 115 -10.40 -13.18 2.67
C TRP A 115 -9.64 -12.91 3.97
N LEU A 116 -9.56 -13.90 4.87
CA LEU A 116 -8.79 -13.80 6.11
C LEU A 116 -7.28 -13.69 5.82
N ALA A 117 -6.77 -14.39 4.79
CA ALA A 117 -5.37 -14.25 4.39
C ALA A 117 -5.05 -12.82 3.92
N ALA A 118 -5.92 -12.19 3.11
CA ALA A 118 -5.77 -10.80 2.70
C ALA A 118 -5.82 -9.83 3.90
N LEU A 119 -6.73 -10.07 4.85
CA LEU A 119 -6.82 -9.31 6.10
C LEU A 119 -5.52 -9.38 6.91
N VAL A 120 -5.02 -10.58 7.20
CA VAL A 120 -3.81 -10.78 8.03
C VAL A 120 -2.56 -10.21 7.34
N LYS A 121 -2.45 -10.37 6.02
CA LYS A 121 -1.40 -9.71 5.24
C LYS A 121 -1.49 -8.18 5.32
N GLY A 122 -2.71 -7.63 5.38
CA GLY A 122 -2.93 -6.21 5.63
C GLY A 122 -2.46 -5.77 7.02
N ILE A 123 -2.73 -6.57 8.06
CA ILE A 123 -2.27 -6.29 9.43
C ILE A 123 -0.74 -6.19 9.48
N GLY A 124 -0.06 -7.21 8.98
CA GLY A 124 1.42 -7.25 8.96
C GLY A 124 2.03 -6.11 8.15
N CYS A 125 1.41 -5.75 7.01
CA CYS A 125 1.87 -4.62 6.21
C CYS A 125 1.85 -3.32 7.02
N ASN A 126 0.70 -2.96 7.57
CA ASN A 126 0.56 -1.62 8.13
C ASN A 126 1.18 -1.49 9.53
N TRP A 127 1.46 -2.62 10.19
CA TRP A 127 2.36 -2.61 11.35
C TRP A 127 3.75 -2.10 10.95
N LEU A 128 4.36 -2.67 9.90
CA LEU A 128 5.69 -2.25 9.44
C LEU A 128 5.70 -0.83 8.85
N VAL A 129 4.66 -0.44 8.11
CA VAL A 129 4.52 0.93 7.58
C VAL A 129 4.51 1.95 8.72
N ASN A 130 3.73 1.71 9.77
CA ASN A 130 3.63 2.67 10.87
C ASN A 130 4.88 2.71 11.76
N LEU A 131 5.58 1.59 11.91
CA LEU A 131 6.92 1.59 12.53
C LEU A 131 7.93 2.41 11.71
N ALA A 132 7.88 2.33 10.38
CA ALA A 132 8.69 3.18 9.50
C ALA A 132 8.34 4.67 9.66
N VAL A 133 7.04 5.01 9.73
CA VAL A 133 6.58 6.40 9.93
C VAL A 133 7.09 6.95 11.26
N ILE A 134 6.82 6.27 12.39
CA ILE A 134 7.31 6.74 13.70
C ILE A 134 8.84 6.81 13.72
N GLY A 135 9.51 5.78 13.21
CA GLY A 135 10.97 5.73 13.15
C GLY A 135 11.57 6.91 12.38
N SER A 136 10.94 7.30 11.27
CA SER A 136 11.34 8.48 10.50
C SER A 136 11.08 9.79 11.26
N MET A 137 9.99 9.89 12.02
CA MET A 137 9.70 11.07 12.84
C MET A 137 10.68 11.24 14.00
N ALA A 138 11.22 10.13 14.52
CA ALA A 138 12.26 10.15 15.56
C ALA A 138 13.63 10.61 15.05
N SER A 139 13.85 10.63 13.73
CA SER A 139 15.12 11.02 13.12
C SER A 139 15.15 12.48 12.69
N THR A 140 16.22 13.20 13.02
CA THR A 140 16.46 14.59 12.60
C THR A 140 17.24 14.71 11.29
N SER A 141 17.82 13.62 10.77
CA SER A 141 18.59 13.63 9.53
C SER A 141 17.81 12.98 8.38
N ILE A 142 17.96 13.52 7.15
CA ILE A 142 17.31 12.95 5.95
C ILE A 142 17.74 11.49 5.73
N LEU A 143 19.03 11.20 5.91
CA LEU A 143 19.56 9.83 5.78
C LEU A 143 18.95 8.88 6.83
N GLY A 144 18.77 9.34 8.07
CA GLY A 144 18.13 8.53 9.10
C GLY A 144 16.66 8.24 8.76
N LYS A 145 15.91 9.24 8.29
CA LYS A 145 14.55 9.06 7.78
C LYS A 145 14.50 8.04 6.64
N PHE A 146 15.43 8.15 5.70
CA PHE A 146 15.55 7.25 4.57
C PHE A 146 15.69 5.80 5.02
N PHE A 147 16.66 5.47 5.89
CA PHE A 147 16.88 4.10 6.34
C PHE A 147 15.76 3.56 7.23
N MET A 148 15.17 4.41 8.08
CA MET A 148 14.03 4.02 8.92
C MET A 148 12.80 3.65 8.09
N ILE A 149 12.66 4.21 6.89
CA ILE A 149 11.60 3.85 5.96
C ILE A 149 12.02 2.66 5.09
N TRP A 150 13.26 2.65 4.58
CA TRP A 150 13.69 1.67 3.57
C TRP A 150 13.55 0.23 4.04
N PHE A 151 14.11 -0.11 5.20
CA PHE A 151 14.18 -1.51 5.64
C PHE A 151 12.82 -2.12 6.02
N PRO A 152 11.95 -1.45 6.82
CA PRO A 152 10.64 -2.01 7.14
C PRO A 152 9.76 -2.18 5.90
N ILE A 153 9.83 -1.23 4.95
CA ILE A 153 9.04 -1.29 3.72
C ILE A 153 9.54 -2.39 2.79
N MET A 154 10.85 -2.52 2.62
CA MET A 154 11.45 -3.65 1.91
C MET A 154 11.03 -4.99 2.54
N ALA A 155 11.03 -5.09 3.87
CA ALA A 155 10.66 -6.31 4.57
C ALA A 155 9.19 -6.72 4.30
N PHE A 156 8.24 -5.78 4.35
CA PHE A 156 6.83 -6.13 4.11
C PHE A 156 6.61 -6.61 2.67
N VAL A 157 7.29 -5.98 1.69
CA VAL A 157 7.15 -6.34 0.28
C VAL A 157 7.80 -7.70 0.02
N ALA A 158 9.00 -7.93 0.56
CA ALA A 158 9.69 -9.22 0.44
C ALA A 158 8.91 -10.37 1.08
N THR A 159 8.19 -10.10 2.16
CA THR A 159 7.32 -11.07 2.86
C THR A 159 6.00 -11.34 2.13
N GLY A 160 5.60 -10.46 1.21
CA GLY A 160 4.34 -10.59 0.46
C GLY A 160 3.10 -10.13 1.24
N PHE A 161 3.27 -9.13 2.10
CA PHE A 161 2.15 -8.44 2.75
C PHE A 161 1.38 -7.53 1.78
N GLU A 162 0.17 -7.13 2.17
CA GLU A 162 -0.76 -6.39 1.32
C GLU A 162 -0.96 -4.96 1.82
N HIS A 163 -0.84 -3.99 0.91
CA HIS A 163 -0.98 -2.57 1.21
C HIS A 163 -2.11 -1.98 0.38
N CYS A 164 -3.15 -1.44 1.02
CA CYS A 164 -4.37 -1.03 0.32
C CYS A 164 -4.07 0.03 -0.76
N VAL A 165 -3.27 1.06 -0.46
CA VAL A 165 -2.93 2.11 -1.42
C VAL A 165 -2.04 1.61 -2.56
N ALA A 166 -1.14 0.65 -2.28
CA ALA A 166 -0.34 0.07 -3.37
C ALA A 166 -1.23 -0.77 -4.31
N ASN A 167 -2.22 -1.44 -3.74
CA ASN A 167 -3.18 -2.24 -4.49
C ASN A 167 -4.18 -1.38 -5.27
N MET A 168 -4.39 -0.11 -4.89
CA MET A 168 -5.11 0.88 -5.71
C MET A 168 -4.39 1.23 -7.01
N TYR A 169 -3.08 0.99 -7.08
CA TYR A 169 -2.29 1.13 -8.31
C TYR A 169 -2.16 -0.20 -9.05
N PHE A 170 -1.65 -1.25 -8.39
CA PHE A 170 -1.27 -2.50 -9.07
C PHE A 170 -2.45 -3.20 -9.73
N ILE A 171 -3.60 -3.27 -9.05
CA ILE A 171 -4.74 -4.04 -9.54
C ILE A 171 -5.39 -3.31 -10.73
N PRO A 172 -5.74 -2.01 -10.64
CA PRO A 172 -6.27 -1.27 -11.79
C PRO A 172 -5.32 -1.21 -12.99
N THR A 173 -4.00 -1.10 -12.76
CA THR A 173 -3.01 -1.13 -13.85
C THR A 173 -3.10 -2.44 -14.64
N GLY A 174 -3.16 -3.58 -13.95
CA GLY A 174 -3.33 -4.88 -14.61
C GLY A 174 -4.70 -5.03 -15.27
N MET A 175 -5.77 -4.52 -14.66
CA MET A 175 -7.12 -4.52 -15.25
C MET A 175 -7.16 -3.75 -16.59
N MET A 176 -6.56 -2.55 -16.64
CA MET A 176 -6.44 -1.75 -17.87
C MET A 176 -5.63 -2.44 -18.98
N LEU A 177 -4.77 -3.39 -18.61
CA LEU A 177 -3.95 -4.18 -19.52
C LEU A 177 -4.57 -5.54 -19.89
N GLY A 178 -5.75 -5.88 -19.36
CA GLY A 178 -6.47 -7.11 -19.69
C GLY A 178 -6.43 -8.22 -18.64
N ALA A 179 -6.08 -7.91 -17.39
CA ALA A 179 -6.24 -8.86 -16.29
C ALA A 179 -7.72 -9.25 -16.12
N THR A 180 -7.96 -10.55 -15.93
CA THR A 180 -9.30 -11.12 -15.70
C THR A 180 -9.76 -10.89 -14.25
N VAL A 181 -9.86 -9.62 -13.86
CA VAL A 181 -10.28 -9.15 -12.54
C VAL A 181 -11.33 -8.08 -12.75
N SER A 182 -12.53 -8.27 -12.23
CA SER A 182 -13.57 -7.23 -12.29
C SER A 182 -13.38 -6.18 -11.20
N VAL A 183 -14.05 -5.04 -11.33
CA VAL A 183 -14.09 -4.02 -10.26
C VAL A 183 -14.67 -4.63 -8.97
N ALA A 184 -15.70 -5.46 -9.06
CA ALA A 184 -16.27 -6.13 -7.90
C ALA A 184 -15.24 -7.05 -7.22
N ASP A 185 -14.47 -7.80 -8.01
CA ASP A 185 -13.44 -8.71 -7.46
C ASP A 185 -12.33 -7.93 -6.75
N TRP A 186 -11.87 -6.84 -7.38
CA TRP A 186 -10.86 -5.95 -6.82
C TRP A 186 -11.27 -5.40 -5.45
N TRP A 187 -12.52 -4.94 -5.31
CA TRP A 187 -13.00 -4.39 -4.05
C TRP A 187 -13.26 -5.47 -2.99
N LEU A 188 -13.99 -6.53 -3.34
CA LEU A 188 -14.45 -7.53 -2.38
C LEU A 188 -13.33 -8.43 -1.86
N TRP A 189 -12.42 -8.84 -2.76
CA TRP A 189 -11.39 -9.84 -2.45
C TRP A 189 -10.02 -9.23 -2.15
N ASN A 190 -9.84 -7.91 -2.32
CA ASN A 190 -8.59 -7.24 -1.99
C ASN A 190 -8.79 -5.95 -1.20
N ILE A 191 -9.38 -4.90 -1.79
CA ILE A 191 -9.34 -3.56 -1.18
C ILE A 191 -10.00 -3.53 0.20
N ILE A 192 -11.18 -4.13 0.36
CA ILE A 192 -11.88 -4.17 1.64
C ILE A 192 -11.09 -4.94 2.71
N PRO A 193 -10.75 -6.24 2.54
CA PRO A 193 -10.01 -6.98 3.56
C PRO A 193 -8.64 -6.36 3.86
N VAL A 194 -7.90 -5.90 2.84
CA VAL A 194 -6.58 -5.30 3.05
C VAL A 194 -6.68 -3.97 3.78
N THR A 195 -7.68 -3.13 3.48
CA THR A 195 -7.89 -1.85 4.19
C THR A 195 -8.24 -2.10 5.64
N LEU A 196 -9.14 -3.04 5.93
CA LEU A 196 -9.48 -3.43 7.31
C LEU A 196 -8.25 -3.97 8.05
N GLY A 197 -7.45 -4.79 7.37
CA GLY A 197 -6.20 -5.31 7.91
C GLY A 197 -5.22 -4.18 8.22
N ASN A 198 -5.07 -3.23 7.30
CA ASN A 198 -4.20 -2.07 7.50
C ASN A 198 -4.67 -1.20 8.69
N ILE A 199 -5.98 -0.98 8.86
CA ILE A 199 -6.52 -0.27 10.03
C ILE A 199 -6.17 -1.01 11.32
N ILE A 200 -6.40 -2.33 11.38
CA ILE A 200 -6.09 -3.15 12.56
C ILE A 200 -4.58 -3.11 12.87
N GLY A 201 -3.74 -3.27 11.85
CA GLY A 201 -2.28 -3.20 11.97
C GLY A 201 -1.80 -1.87 12.57
N ALA A 202 -2.36 -0.75 12.14
CA ALA A 202 -1.99 0.56 12.65
C ALA A 202 -2.55 0.83 14.06
N VAL A 203 -3.85 0.60 14.26
CA VAL A 203 -4.54 0.98 15.49
C VAL A 203 -4.12 0.07 16.64
N VAL A 204 -4.17 -1.24 16.45
CA VAL A 204 -3.95 -2.21 17.54
C VAL A 204 -2.46 -2.40 17.81
N PHE A 205 -1.65 -2.63 16.78
CA PHE A 205 -0.24 -2.99 16.95
C PHE A 205 0.70 -1.79 17.05
N VAL A 206 0.22 -0.56 16.80
CA VAL A 206 1.05 0.63 16.95
C VAL A 206 0.38 1.67 17.83
N ALA A 207 -0.75 2.25 17.43
CA ALA A 207 -1.37 3.36 18.18
C ALA A 207 -1.73 3.00 19.63
N MET A 208 -2.38 1.86 19.85
CA MET A 208 -2.76 1.40 21.20
C MET A 208 -1.53 1.05 22.06
N ILE A 209 -0.52 0.40 21.48
CA ILE A 209 0.73 0.07 22.19
C ILE A 209 1.47 1.34 22.61
N TYR A 210 1.59 2.32 21.71
CA TYR A 210 2.21 3.61 22.01
C TYR A 210 1.43 4.38 23.08
N GLN A 211 0.10 4.40 22.99
CA GLN A 211 -0.75 5.04 23.98
C GLN A 211 -0.61 4.38 25.36
N PHE A 212 -0.55 3.05 25.41
CA PHE A 212 -0.35 2.32 26.67
C PHE A 212 1.02 2.61 27.30
N ALA A 213 2.09 2.60 26.48
CA ALA A 213 3.46 2.80 26.96
C ALA A 213 3.78 4.26 27.32
N TYR A 214 3.26 5.23 26.56
CA TYR A 214 3.69 6.63 26.64
C TYR A 214 2.56 7.65 26.86
N GLY A 215 1.29 7.25 26.86
CA GLY A 215 0.15 8.17 26.90
C GLY A 215 0.00 9.03 28.16
N LYS A 216 0.78 8.77 29.21
CA LYS A 216 0.86 9.64 30.41
C LYS A 216 1.99 10.68 30.34
N LYS A 217 2.86 10.62 29.32
CA LYS A 217 4.07 11.46 29.15
C LYS A 217 3.98 12.42 27.96
N ILE A 218 2.87 12.44 27.22
CA ILE A 218 2.61 13.23 25.99
C ILE A 218 1.29 14.00 26.16
#